data_AF-A0A535FDN0-F1
#
_entry.id   AF-A0A535FDN0-F1
#
_cell.length_a   1.000
_cell.length_b   1.000
_cell.length_c   1.000
_cell.angle_alpha   90.00
_cell.angle_beta   90.00
_cell.angle_gamma   90.00
#
_symmetry.space_group_name_H-M   'P 1'
#
loop_
_entity.id
_entity.type
_entity.pdbx_description
1 polymer ?
#
loop_
_entity_poly.entity_id
_entity_poly.type
_entity_poly.pdbx_seq_one_letter_code
_entity_poly.pdbx_strand_id
1 'polypeptide(L)'
;MAQNINTKSIDEITEALRSLQSGLSDFEAVSNMRLADIADRNLDLENMLLFVQQALIVRIFGQAMRQGDSGRAVNCISFFTVWFQDSGCFNYASETLRLLVCLRRLWSEDLRRYWMETCLVTTSGKENSFVALDEFNEYIVREVKEMIANNVTPATDSHLRNTLSLLITLMWDARRKVADETDANIFDFHSSKVDSWRDIQLIADNILQSGILPGITQDTMEGETQSPAPDLLMKGMAKLAAIGPLDKLKDGWYDEEDDADEGTDSDSQDMDREVYDPEAWGDVIDDEG
;
A
#
# COMPACT_ATOMS: atom_id res chain seq x y z
N MET A 1 23.10 28.20 -0.53
CA MET A 1 24.28 27.34 -0.35
C MET A 1 23.86 26.13 0.48
N ALA A 2 23.59 25.00 -0.15
CA ALA A 2 23.27 23.76 0.56
C ALA A 2 24.53 23.28 1.29
N GLN A 3 24.52 23.30 2.63
CA GLN A 3 25.61 22.77 3.44
C GLN A 3 25.64 21.25 3.29
N ASN A 4 26.79 20.72 2.88
CA ASN A 4 27.01 19.31 2.63
C ASN A 4 26.76 18.51 3.93
N ILE A 5 25.78 17.60 3.93
CA ILE A 5 25.42 16.79 5.12
C ILE A 5 26.64 15.99 5.62
N ASN A 6 27.58 15.64 4.74
CA ASN A 6 28.81 14.92 5.06
C ASN A 6 29.80 15.69 5.96
N THR A 7 29.58 16.98 6.24
CA THR A 7 30.44 17.76 7.15
C THR A 7 29.82 17.99 8.53
N LYS A 8 28.59 17.52 8.78
CA LYS A 8 27.91 17.72 10.06
C LYS A 8 28.31 16.64 11.07
N SER A 9 28.45 17.04 12.33
CA SER A 9 28.68 16.11 13.43
C SER A 9 27.44 15.23 13.67
N ILE A 10 27.66 14.05 14.27
CA ILE A 10 26.57 13.13 14.65
C ILE A 10 25.55 13.84 15.55
N ASP A 11 26.01 14.72 16.44
CA ASP A 11 25.14 15.47 17.36
C ASP A 11 24.24 16.46 16.61
N GLU A 12 24.79 17.19 15.63
CA GLU A 12 24.02 18.11 14.78
C GLU A 12 22.97 17.37 13.93
N ILE A 13 23.32 16.20 13.39
CA ILE A 13 22.38 15.36 12.64
C ILE A 13 21.28 14.86 13.56
N THR A 14 21.64 14.38 14.76
CA THR A 14 20.69 13.86 15.74
C THR A 14 19.72 14.95 16.19
N GLU A 15 20.21 16.17 16.43
CA GLU A 15 19.37 17.29 16.82
C GLU A 15 18.43 17.73 15.70
N ALA A 16 18.93 17.78 14.46
CA ALA A 16 18.08 18.05 13.29
C ALA A 16 16.99 16.98 13.11
N LEU A 17 17.32 15.70 13.34
CA LEU A 17 16.36 14.60 13.29
C LEU A 17 15.30 14.72 14.38
N ARG A 18 15.66 15.09 15.61
CA ARG A 18 14.69 15.32 16.70
C ARG A 18 13.75 16.48 16.38
N SER A 19 14.29 17.57 15.83
CA SER A 19 13.49 18.70 15.39
C SER A 19 12.50 18.29 14.30
N LEU A 20 12.98 17.59 13.25
CA LEU A 20 12.12 17.03 12.21
C LEU A 20 11.07 16.07 12.77
N GLN A 21 11.46 15.18 13.68
CA GLN A 21 10.54 14.24 14.31
C GLN A 21 9.43 14.98 15.06
N SER A 22 9.77 16.01 15.85
CA SER A 22 8.79 16.78 16.60
C SER A 22 7.79 17.47 15.67
N GLY A 23 8.25 18.07 14.56
CA GLY A 23 7.36 18.69 13.57
C GLY A 23 6.52 17.69 12.79
N LEU A 24 7.11 16.58 12.33
CA LEU A 24 6.40 15.59 11.51
C LEU A 24 5.45 14.70 12.32
N SER A 25 5.68 14.54 13.62
CA SER A 25 4.77 13.78 14.50
C SER A 25 3.55 14.58 14.96
N ASP A 26 3.55 15.90 14.78
CA ASP A 26 2.38 16.74 15.05
C ASP A 26 1.40 16.70 13.86
N PHE A 27 0.46 15.76 13.93
CA PHE A 27 -0.59 15.59 12.93
C PHE A 27 -1.65 16.71 12.97
N GLU A 28 -1.65 17.57 13.99
CA GLU A 28 -2.56 18.73 14.08
C GLU A 28 -1.92 20.00 13.51
N ALA A 29 -0.60 20.00 13.26
CA ALA A 29 0.16 21.16 12.79
C ALA A 29 -0.51 21.86 11.60
N VAL A 30 -0.91 21.12 10.56
CA VAL A 30 -1.55 21.68 9.36
C VAL A 30 -2.93 22.25 9.67
N SER A 31 -3.71 21.56 10.52
CA SER A 31 -5.01 22.07 10.96
C SER A 31 -4.88 23.37 11.77
N ASN A 32 -3.85 23.46 12.61
CA ASN A 32 -3.52 24.68 13.35
C ASN A 32 -3.06 25.81 12.41
N MET A 33 -2.24 25.51 11.40
CA MET A 33 -1.86 26.49 10.36
C MET A 33 -3.08 27.03 9.60
N ARG A 34 -4.08 26.17 9.37
CA ARG A 34 -5.33 26.52 8.68
C ARG A 34 -6.30 27.39 9.49
N LEU A 35 -6.01 27.63 10.78
CA LEU A 35 -6.77 28.60 11.58
C LEU A 35 -6.41 30.06 11.25
N ALA A 36 -5.25 30.31 10.63
CA ALA A 36 -4.87 31.64 10.15
C ALA A 36 -5.65 32.04 8.89
N ASP A 37 -5.69 33.34 8.58
CA ASP A 37 -6.32 33.84 7.35
C ASP A 37 -5.55 33.33 6.12
N ILE A 38 -6.24 33.13 5.00
CA ILE A 38 -5.67 32.60 3.75
C ILE A 38 -4.49 33.45 3.27
N ALA A 39 -4.54 34.76 3.49
CA ALA A 39 -3.48 35.70 3.12
C ALA A 39 -2.16 35.47 3.89
N ASP A 40 -2.23 34.91 5.10
CA ASP A 40 -1.08 34.68 5.97
C ASP A 40 -0.59 33.21 5.95
N ARG A 41 -1.26 32.35 5.17
CA ARG A 41 -0.98 30.92 5.10
C ARG A 41 0.08 30.59 4.06
N ASN A 42 0.99 29.69 4.43
CA ASN A 42 1.95 29.11 3.51
C ASN A 42 1.42 27.77 2.97
N LEU A 43 0.71 27.82 1.85
CA LEU A 43 0.06 26.65 1.23
C LEU A 43 1.05 25.55 0.84
N ASP A 44 2.22 25.92 0.35
CA ASP A 44 3.27 24.97 -0.04
C ASP A 44 3.78 24.20 1.18
N LEU A 45 4.02 24.90 2.29
CA LEU A 45 4.43 24.26 3.54
C LEU A 45 3.35 23.32 4.07
N GLU A 46 2.08 23.73 4.06
CA GLU A 46 0.96 22.87 4.46
C GLU A 46 0.90 21.59 3.63
N ASN A 47 0.95 21.72 2.31
CA ASN A 47 0.84 20.60 1.38
C ASN A 47 2.03 19.65 1.51
N MET A 48 3.26 20.18 1.63
CA MET A 48 4.45 19.38 1.86
C MET A 48 4.41 18.65 3.20
N LEU A 49 3.93 19.30 4.26
CA LEU A 49 3.83 18.68 5.58
C LEU A 49 2.87 17.48 5.54
N LEU A 50 1.67 17.66 4.94
CA LEU A 50 0.72 16.56 4.73
C LEU A 50 1.34 15.42 3.91
N PHE A 51 2.01 15.76 2.80
CA PHE A 51 2.65 14.77 1.94
C PHE A 51 3.70 13.95 2.68
N VAL A 52 4.64 14.61 3.39
CA VAL A 52 5.71 13.92 4.12
C VAL A 52 5.15 13.05 5.23
N GLN A 53 4.17 13.54 6.00
CA GLN A 53 3.50 12.77 7.05
C GLN A 53 2.86 11.50 6.48
N GLN A 54 2.12 11.62 5.38
CA GLN A 54 1.44 10.48 4.77
C GLN A 54 2.44 9.49 4.14
N ALA A 55 3.43 10.01 3.42
CA ALA A 55 4.48 9.20 2.78
C ALA A 55 5.30 8.40 3.80
N LEU A 56 5.55 8.96 5.00
CA LEU A 56 6.24 8.25 6.07
C LEU A 56 5.45 7.02 6.56
N ILE A 57 4.13 7.15 6.76
CA ILE A 57 3.30 5.99 7.17
C ILE A 57 3.26 4.93 6.08
N VAL A 58 3.14 5.32 4.80
CA VAL A 58 3.19 4.38 3.66
C VAL A 58 4.54 3.66 3.60
N ARG A 59 5.64 4.39 3.83
CA ARG A 59 6.98 3.80 3.89
C ARG A 59 7.12 2.82 5.06
N ILE A 60 6.61 3.17 6.24
CA ILE A 60 6.62 2.30 7.43
C ILE A 60 5.79 1.04 7.16
N PHE A 61 4.64 1.17 6.50
CA PHE A 61 3.82 0.04 6.07
C PHE A 61 4.60 -0.89 5.14
N GLY A 62 5.20 -0.36 4.06
CA GLY A 62 6.01 -1.17 3.15
C GLY A 62 7.24 -1.81 3.79
N GLN A 63 7.80 -1.20 4.85
CA GLN A 63 8.83 -1.85 5.66
C GLN A 63 8.25 -2.94 6.58
N ALA A 64 7.08 -2.71 7.18
CA ALA A 64 6.39 -3.67 8.04
C ALA A 64 6.03 -4.94 7.27
N MET A 65 5.45 -4.78 6.08
CA MET A 65 5.12 -5.86 5.16
C MET A 65 6.34 -6.72 4.85
N ARG A 66 7.43 -6.10 4.38
CA ARG A 66 8.67 -6.83 4.05
C ARG A 66 9.27 -7.57 5.24
N GLN A 67 9.24 -6.96 6.43
CA GLN A 67 9.81 -7.54 7.66
C GLN A 67 8.91 -8.61 8.29
N GLY A 68 7.68 -8.80 7.83
CA GLY A 68 6.72 -9.70 8.49
C GLY A 68 6.18 -9.15 9.81
N ASP A 69 6.25 -7.82 10.03
CA ASP A 69 5.76 -7.17 11.24
C ASP A 69 4.27 -6.81 11.10
N SER A 70 3.42 -7.80 11.33
CA SER A 70 1.95 -7.65 11.24
C SER A 70 1.42 -6.61 12.23
N GLY A 71 2.03 -6.48 13.42
CA GLY A 71 1.67 -5.46 14.42
C GLY A 71 1.84 -4.05 13.88
N ARG A 72 3.00 -3.76 13.30
CA ARG A 72 3.27 -2.45 12.67
C ARG A 72 2.43 -2.22 11.43
N ALA A 73 2.16 -3.27 10.64
CA ALA A 73 1.26 -3.19 9.50
C ALA A 73 -0.17 -2.78 9.92
N VAL A 74 -0.73 -3.40 10.96
CA VAL A 74 -2.06 -3.06 11.52
C VAL A 74 -2.09 -1.62 12.05
N ASN A 75 -1.02 -1.15 12.69
CA ASN A 75 -0.93 0.24 13.12
C ASN A 75 -1.01 1.21 11.93
N CYS A 76 -0.31 0.94 10.83
CA CYS A 76 -0.43 1.73 9.59
C CYS A 76 -1.83 1.64 8.98
N ILE A 77 -2.45 0.45 8.95
CA ILE A 77 -3.84 0.27 8.47
C ILE A 77 -4.82 1.14 9.26
N SER A 78 -4.55 1.41 10.54
CA SER A 78 -5.38 2.35 11.32
C SER A 78 -5.36 3.79 10.81
N PHE A 79 -4.23 4.25 10.25
CA PHE A 79 -4.19 5.54 9.55
C PHE A 79 -4.89 5.48 8.20
N PHE A 80 -4.66 4.41 7.43
CA PHE A 80 -5.31 4.22 6.12
C PHE A 80 -6.84 4.18 6.24
N THR A 81 -7.34 3.53 7.29
CA THR A 81 -8.78 3.46 7.58
C THR A 81 -9.40 4.85 7.73
N VAL A 82 -8.67 5.77 8.36
CA VAL A 82 -9.12 7.16 8.50
C VAL A 82 -9.04 7.88 7.16
N TRP A 83 -7.90 7.77 6.46
CA TRP A 83 -7.67 8.48 5.19
C TRP A 83 -8.67 8.06 4.10
N PHE A 84 -8.99 6.78 4.00
CA PHE A 84 -9.90 6.27 2.98
C PHE A 84 -11.33 6.78 3.11
N GLN A 85 -11.74 7.26 4.30
CA GLN A 85 -13.06 7.86 4.48
C GLN A 85 -13.23 9.15 3.65
N ASP A 86 -12.14 9.85 3.36
CA ASP A 86 -12.16 11.09 2.58
C ASP A 86 -11.43 11.01 1.23
N SER A 87 -10.80 9.89 0.90
CA SER A 87 -10.05 9.75 -0.37
C SER A 87 -10.92 9.42 -1.59
N GLY A 88 -12.21 9.09 -1.39
CA GLY A 88 -13.09 8.57 -2.45
C GLY A 88 -12.95 7.06 -2.71
N CYS A 89 -12.11 6.37 -1.94
CA CYS A 89 -11.86 4.94 -2.05
C CYS A 89 -12.82 4.14 -1.16
N PHE A 90 -14.13 4.15 -1.46
CA PHE A 90 -15.17 3.64 -0.56
C PHE A 90 -15.02 2.15 -0.20
N ASN A 91 -14.62 1.30 -1.15
CA ASN A 91 -14.41 -0.13 -0.90
C ASN A 91 -13.28 -0.35 0.11
N TYR A 92 -12.15 0.35 -0.08
CA TYR A 92 -11.03 0.31 0.85
C TYR A 92 -11.40 0.90 2.21
N ALA A 93 -12.21 1.96 2.25
CA ALA A 93 -12.70 2.57 3.47
C ALA A 93 -13.55 1.60 4.31
N SER A 94 -14.43 0.85 3.64
CA SER A 94 -15.27 -0.17 4.28
C SER A 94 -14.44 -1.35 4.78
N GLU A 95 -13.59 -1.91 3.92
CA GLU A 95 -12.84 -3.13 4.25
C GLU A 95 -11.81 -2.89 5.36
N THR A 96 -11.07 -1.79 5.31
CA THR A 96 -10.11 -1.46 6.37
C THR A 96 -10.79 -1.18 7.72
N LEU A 97 -11.98 -0.56 7.70
CA LEU A 97 -12.79 -0.36 8.91
C LEU A 97 -13.29 -1.70 9.47
N ARG A 98 -13.87 -2.56 8.61
CA ARG A 98 -14.32 -3.91 8.96
C ARG A 98 -13.19 -4.72 9.58
N LEU A 99 -12.03 -4.78 8.93
CA LEU A 99 -10.85 -5.50 9.43
C LEU A 99 -10.42 -5.00 10.81
N LEU A 100 -10.36 -3.68 11.03
CA LEU A 100 -9.98 -3.14 12.34
C LEU A 100 -11.00 -3.42 13.43
N VAL A 101 -12.29 -3.36 13.13
CA VAL A 101 -13.34 -3.69 14.09
C VAL A 101 -13.28 -5.18 14.43
N CYS A 102 -13.08 -6.04 13.43
CA CYS A 102 -12.84 -7.46 13.63
C CYS A 102 -11.65 -7.74 14.56
N LEU A 103 -10.48 -7.17 14.24
CA LEU A 103 -9.26 -7.35 15.04
C LEU A 103 -9.36 -6.79 16.46
N ARG A 104 -10.07 -5.68 16.66
CA ARG A 104 -10.12 -5.00 17.97
C ARG A 104 -11.27 -5.44 18.86
N ARG A 105 -12.41 -5.85 18.29
CA ARG A 105 -13.66 -6.02 19.05
C ARG A 105 -14.39 -7.32 18.79
N LEU A 106 -14.41 -7.86 17.56
CA LEU A 106 -15.27 -9.02 17.25
C LEU A 106 -14.55 -10.36 17.39
N TRP A 107 -13.34 -10.47 16.85
CA TRP A 107 -12.64 -11.74 16.82
C TRP A 107 -12.19 -12.16 18.23
N SER A 108 -12.31 -13.46 18.50
CA SER A 108 -11.72 -14.06 19.69
C SER A 108 -10.21 -13.85 19.71
N GLU A 109 -9.60 -13.94 20.88
CA GLU A 109 -8.16 -13.74 21.00
C GLU A 109 -7.34 -14.74 20.18
N ASP A 110 -7.85 -15.98 20.05
CA ASP A 110 -7.20 -17.02 19.26
C ASP A 110 -7.30 -16.74 17.75
N LEU A 111 -8.46 -16.29 17.26
CA LEU A 111 -8.62 -15.92 15.85
C LEU A 111 -7.79 -14.68 15.50
N ARG A 112 -7.76 -13.68 16.39
CA ARG A 112 -6.89 -12.51 16.24
C ARG A 112 -5.42 -12.92 16.19
N ARG A 113 -4.97 -13.79 17.09
CA ARG A 113 -3.60 -14.29 17.11
C ARG A 113 -3.26 -15.03 15.82
N TYR A 114 -4.14 -15.93 15.39
CA TYR A 114 -4.00 -16.64 14.13
C TYR A 114 -3.81 -15.67 12.97
N TRP A 115 -4.72 -14.70 12.81
CA TRP A 115 -4.60 -13.70 11.74
C TRP A 115 -3.28 -12.91 11.82
N MET A 116 -2.87 -12.47 13.01
CA MET A 116 -1.62 -11.73 13.20
C MET A 116 -0.38 -12.57 12.86
N GLU A 117 -0.44 -13.88 13.03
CA GLU A 117 0.65 -14.82 12.73
C GLU A 117 0.67 -15.25 11.25
N THR A 118 -0.47 -15.22 10.56
CA THR A 118 -0.58 -15.75 9.19
C THR A 118 -0.80 -14.71 8.10
N CYS A 119 -1.17 -13.46 8.43
CA CYS A 119 -1.50 -12.46 7.42
C CYS A 119 -0.30 -12.04 6.55
N LEU A 120 0.93 -12.29 7.02
CA LEU A 120 2.16 -12.11 6.27
C LEU A 120 2.90 -13.44 6.18
N VAL A 121 3.27 -13.83 4.96
CA VAL A 121 3.94 -15.11 4.70
C VAL A 121 5.23 -14.89 3.91
N THR A 122 6.21 -15.79 4.07
CA THR A 122 7.42 -15.82 3.24
C THR A 122 7.48 -17.14 2.47
N THR A 123 7.73 -17.06 1.16
CA THR A 123 7.81 -18.21 0.25
C THR A 123 9.23 -18.73 0.06
N SER A 124 10.23 -17.96 0.51
CA SER A 124 11.65 -18.26 0.31
C SER A 124 12.43 -18.40 1.62
N GLY A 125 11.83 -18.01 2.75
CA GLY A 125 12.52 -17.93 4.04
C GLY A 125 13.58 -16.83 4.12
N LYS A 126 13.73 -15.99 3.08
CA LYS A 126 14.69 -14.89 3.08
C LYS A 126 14.20 -13.75 3.97
N GLU A 127 15.13 -13.10 4.66
CA GLU A 127 14.81 -11.89 5.41
C GLU A 127 14.26 -10.80 4.48
N ASN A 128 13.32 -9.98 4.98
CA ASN A 128 12.72 -8.87 4.24
C ASN A 128 11.95 -9.29 2.96
N SER A 129 11.50 -10.55 2.87
CA SER A 129 10.78 -11.12 1.72
C SER A 129 9.34 -11.54 2.02
N PHE A 130 8.77 -11.04 3.11
CA PHE A 130 7.37 -11.30 3.44
C PHE A 130 6.44 -10.58 2.47
N VAL A 131 5.33 -11.24 2.16
CA VAL A 131 4.23 -10.76 1.32
C VAL A 131 2.90 -10.94 2.07
N ALA A 132 1.86 -10.21 1.66
CA ALA A 132 0.52 -10.45 2.20
C ALA A 132 0.05 -11.86 1.84
N LEU A 133 -0.66 -12.52 2.76
CA LEU A 133 -1.26 -13.83 2.47
C LEU A 133 -2.25 -13.76 1.28
N ASP A 134 -2.97 -12.64 1.16
CA ASP A 134 -3.87 -12.39 0.04
C ASP A 134 -3.12 -12.31 -1.30
N GLU A 135 -2.05 -11.52 -1.35
CA GLU A 135 -1.14 -11.45 -2.51
C GLU A 135 -0.53 -12.84 -2.84
N PHE A 136 -0.16 -13.60 -1.80
CA PHE A 136 0.30 -14.97 -1.98
C PHE A 136 -0.77 -15.88 -2.61
N ASN A 137 -2.02 -15.77 -2.16
CA ASN A 137 -3.13 -16.53 -2.73
C ASN A 137 -3.39 -16.13 -4.19
N GLU A 138 -3.22 -14.87 -4.56
CA GLU A 138 -3.30 -14.42 -5.95
C GLU A 138 -2.28 -15.13 -6.85
N TYR A 139 -1.03 -15.29 -6.39
CA TYR A 139 -0.02 -16.08 -7.11
C TYR A 139 -0.46 -17.55 -7.29
N ILE A 140 -1.00 -18.17 -6.24
CA ILE A 140 -1.50 -19.56 -6.32
C ILE A 140 -2.65 -19.67 -7.32
N VAL A 141 -3.63 -18.76 -7.26
CA VAL A 141 -4.77 -18.73 -8.17
C VAL A 141 -4.31 -18.52 -9.62
N ARG A 142 -3.31 -17.67 -9.84
CA ARG A 142 -2.74 -17.44 -11.18
C ARG A 142 -2.09 -18.71 -11.74
N GLU A 143 -1.26 -19.40 -10.98
CA GLU A 143 -0.66 -20.68 -11.42
C GLU A 143 -1.73 -21.74 -11.70
N VAL A 144 -2.76 -21.85 -10.86
CA VAL A 144 -3.91 -22.73 -11.09
C VAL A 144 -4.55 -22.42 -12.43
N LYS A 145 -4.81 -21.14 -12.74
CA LYS A 145 -5.40 -20.71 -14.00
C LYS A 145 -4.52 -21.02 -15.21
N GLU A 146 -3.21 -20.85 -15.09
CA GLU A 146 -2.25 -21.17 -16.17
C GLU A 146 -2.18 -22.68 -16.47
N MET A 147 -2.41 -23.53 -15.45
CA MET A 147 -2.45 -24.99 -15.63
C MET A 147 -3.76 -25.50 -16.26
N ILE A 148 -4.83 -24.69 -16.26
CA ILE A 148 -6.13 -25.07 -16.85
C ILE A 148 -6.01 -25.04 -18.38
N ALA A 149 -5.91 -26.23 -18.98
CA ALA A 149 -5.92 -26.37 -20.44
C ALA A 149 -7.29 -26.04 -21.05
N ASN A 150 -7.31 -25.62 -22.31
CA ASN A 150 -8.54 -25.29 -23.07
C ASN A 150 -9.57 -26.44 -23.19
N ASN A 151 -9.18 -27.69 -22.89
CA ASN A 151 -10.04 -28.88 -22.95
C ASN A 151 -10.31 -29.48 -21.56
N VAL A 152 -10.56 -28.64 -20.57
CA VAL A 152 -10.86 -29.11 -19.21
C VAL A 152 -12.21 -29.84 -19.15
N THR A 153 -12.19 -31.03 -18.55
CA THR A 153 -13.41 -31.75 -18.15
C THR A 153 -13.71 -31.44 -16.68
N PRO A 154 -14.96 -31.57 -16.20
CA PRO A 154 -15.29 -31.34 -14.79
C PRO A 154 -14.44 -32.16 -13.81
N ALA A 155 -14.07 -33.39 -14.19
CA ALA A 155 -13.20 -34.25 -13.37
C ALA A 155 -11.75 -33.71 -13.30
N THR A 156 -11.23 -33.20 -14.41
CA THR A 156 -9.88 -32.61 -14.47
C THR A 156 -9.83 -31.27 -13.74
N ASP A 157 -10.86 -30.44 -13.86
CA ASP A 157 -10.99 -29.17 -13.12
C ASP A 157 -11.00 -29.42 -11.61
N SER A 158 -11.86 -30.34 -11.15
CA SER A 158 -11.95 -30.69 -9.74
C SER A 158 -10.63 -31.24 -9.18
N HIS A 159 -9.94 -32.10 -9.93
CA HIS A 159 -8.64 -32.61 -9.51
C HIS A 159 -7.58 -31.49 -9.43
N LEU A 160 -7.55 -30.58 -10.40
CA LEU A 160 -6.61 -29.46 -10.43
C LEU A 160 -6.84 -28.52 -9.23
N ARG A 161 -8.11 -28.14 -8.98
CA ARG A 161 -8.48 -27.21 -7.89
C ARG A 161 -8.36 -27.81 -6.50
N ASN A 162 -8.70 -29.09 -6.31
CA ASN A 162 -8.76 -29.70 -4.98
C ASN A 162 -7.53 -30.56 -4.64
N THR A 163 -6.67 -30.85 -5.61
CA THR A 163 -5.46 -31.67 -5.38
C THR A 163 -4.20 -30.95 -5.81
N LEU A 164 -4.12 -30.47 -7.06
CA LEU A 164 -2.87 -29.88 -7.56
C LEU A 164 -2.58 -28.50 -6.96
N SER A 165 -3.62 -27.68 -6.72
CA SER A 165 -3.47 -26.36 -6.11
C SER A 165 -2.73 -26.40 -4.76
N LEU A 166 -3.03 -27.40 -3.94
CA LEU A 166 -2.42 -27.63 -2.62
C LEU A 166 -0.94 -28.02 -2.71
N LEU A 167 -0.49 -28.46 -3.89
CA LEU A 167 0.87 -28.90 -4.15
C LEU A 167 1.71 -27.86 -4.91
N ILE A 168 1.16 -26.69 -5.25
CA ILE A 168 1.86 -25.67 -6.08
C ILE A 168 3.18 -25.25 -5.46
N THR A 169 3.23 -25.03 -4.15
CA THR A 169 4.47 -24.65 -3.45
C THR A 169 5.53 -25.74 -3.55
N LEU A 170 5.14 -27.01 -3.43
CA LEU A 170 6.03 -28.15 -3.62
C LEU A 170 6.52 -28.25 -5.07
N MET A 171 5.66 -27.97 -6.05
CA MET A 171 6.04 -27.95 -7.46
C MET A 171 7.02 -26.81 -7.78
N TRP A 172 6.85 -25.64 -7.18
CA TRP A 172 7.82 -24.54 -7.31
C TRP A 172 9.18 -24.92 -6.73
N ASP A 173 9.22 -25.56 -5.57
CA ASP A 173 10.47 -26.04 -4.99
C ASP A 173 11.13 -27.12 -5.84
N ALA A 174 10.36 -28.02 -6.43
CA ALA A 174 10.87 -29.00 -7.39
C ALA A 174 11.45 -28.32 -8.64
N ARG A 175 10.75 -27.31 -9.20
CA ARG A 175 11.21 -26.53 -10.35
C ARG A 175 12.53 -25.82 -10.06
N ARG A 176 12.63 -25.16 -8.88
CA ARG A 176 13.86 -24.51 -8.40
C ARG A 176 15.03 -25.49 -8.33
N LYS A 177 14.84 -26.64 -7.67
CA LYS A 177 15.88 -27.67 -7.55
C LYS A 177 16.35 -28.22 -8.89
N VAL A 178 15.42 -28.48 -9.83
CA VAL A 178 15.77 -28.96 -11.17
C VAL A 178 16.62 -27.93 -11.90
N ALA A 179 16.28 -26.66 -11.81
CA ALA A 179 17.07 -25.62 -12.46
C ALA A 179 18.44 -25.42 -11.82
N ASP A 180 18.52 -25.45 -10.48
CA ASP A 180 19.79 -25.37 -9.75
C ASP A 180 20.74 -26.51 -10.16
N GLU A 181 20.22 -27.73 -10.37
CA GLU A 181 20.99 -28.90 -10.81
C GLU A 181 21.34 -28.88 -12.31
N THR A 182 20.60 -28.12 -13.12
CA THR A 182 20.78 -28.06 -14.58
C THR A 182 21.46 -26.78 -15.06
N ASP A 183 21.83 -25.87 -14.14
CA ASP A 183 22.27 -24.51 -14.44
C ASP A 183 21.29 -23.75 -15.37
N ALA A 184 20.01 -24.09 -15.32
CA ALA A 184 18.99 -23.44 -16.14
C ALA A 184 18.55 -22.12 -15.50
N ASN A 185 18.48 -21.05 -16.30
CA ASN A 185 17.90 -19.78 -15.85
C ASN A 185 16.38 -19.91 -15.76
N ILE A 186 15.82 -19.92 -14.55
CA ILE A 186 14.35 -19.85 -14.33
C ILE A 186 13.86 -18.40 -14.30
N PHE A 187 14.71 -17.47 -13.89
CA PHE A 187 14.33 -16.07 -13.75
C PHE A 187 14.86 -15.28 -14.95
N ASP A 188 13.95 -14.55 -15.62
CA ASP A 188 14.32 -13.49 -16.54
C ASP A 188 15.25 -12.52 -15.84
N PHE A 189 16.22 -11.99 -16.58
CA PHE A 189 17.26 -11.09 -16.10
C PHE A 189 16.66 -10.03 -15.15
N HIS A 190 16.96 -10.11 -13.85
CA HIS A 190 16.62 -9.04 -12.94
C HIS A 190 17.31 -7.77 -13.44
N SER A 191 16.53 -6.77 -13.86
CA SER A 191 17.02 -5.41 -14.07
C SER A 191 17.83 -5.04 -12.84
N SER A 192 19.10 -4.70 -13.04
CA SER A 192 19.99 -4.34 -11.94
C SER A 192 19.32 -3.25 -11.11
N LYS A 193 19.43 -3.37 -9.78
CA LYS A 193 18.86 -2.42 -8.84
C LYS A 193 19.49 -1.06 -9.13
N VAL A 194 18.74 -0.17 -9.79
CA VAL A 194 19.21 1.18 -10.12
C VAL A 194 19.49 1.89 -8.79
N ASP A 195 20.68 2.46 -8.66
CA ASP A 195 21.05 3.23 -7.48
C ASP A 195 20.25 4.54 -7.48
N SER A 196 19.10 4.51 -6.79
CA SER A 196 18.16 5.63 -6.68
C SER A 196 18.73 6.82 -5.92
N TRP A 197 19.93 6.72 -5.34
CA TRP A 197 20.56 7.80 -4.59
C TRP A 197 20.73 9.06 -5.43
N ARG A 198 21.15 8.92 -6.70
CA ARG A 198 21.32 10.06 -7.60
C ARG A 198 19.99 10.74 -7.91
N ASP A 199 18.94 9.97 -8.14
CA ASP A 199 17.62 10.51 -8.44
C ASP A 199 17.04 11.23 -7.22
N ILE A 200 17.20 10.64 -6.03
CA ILE A 200 16.79 11.27 -4.76
C ILE A 200 17.56 12.57 -4.53
N GLN A 201 18.89 12.58 -4.76
CA GLN A 201 19.69 13.79 -4.64
C GLN A 201 19.25 14.86 -5.65
N LEU A 202 19.00 14.48 -6.90
CA LEU A 202 18.56 15.40 -7.94
C LEU A 202 17.19 16.01 -7.61
N ILE A 203 16.24 15.21 -7.13
CA ILE A 203 14.93 15.70 -6.68
C ILE A 203 15.09 16.61 -5.46
N ALA A 204 15.87 16.21 -4.46
CA ALA A 204 16.10 17.01 -3.26
C ALA A 204 16.77 18.34 -3.58
N ASP A 205 17.79 18.33 -4.43
CA ASP A 205 18.49 19.53 -4.87
C ASP A 205 17.56 20.43 -5.70
N ASN A 206 16.73 19.87 -6.58
CA ASN A 206 15.72 20.63 -7.31
C ASN A 206 14.69 21.28 -6.37
N ILE A 207 14.21 20.58 -5.35
CA ILE A 207 13.29 21.14 -4.34
C ILE A 207 13.97 22.26 -3.55
N LEU A 208 15.23 22.09 -3.16
CA LEU A 208 16.00 23.10 -2.42
C LEU A 208 16.37 24.31 -3.29
N GLN A 209 16.67 24.10 -4.58
CA GLN A 209 17.05 25.16 -5.52
C GLN A 209 15.85 25.95 -6.06
N SER A 210 14.70 25.28 -6.25
CA SER A 210 13.46 25.92 -6.71
C SER A 210 12.87 26.89 -5.69
N GLY A 211 13.37 26.90 -4.44
CA GLY A 211 12.88 27.81 -3.41
C GLY A 211 11.45 27.51 -2.94
N ILE A 212 10.93 26.32 -3.26
CA ILE A 212 9.60 25.83 -2.84
C ILE A 212 9.49 25.77 -1.30
N LEU A 213 10.64 25.72 -0.59
CA LEU A 213 10.73 25.77 0.87
C LEU A 213 11.49 27.03 1.33
N PRO A 214 11.11 27.59 2.48
CA PRO A 214 10.10 28.63 2.66
C PRO A 214 10.58 30.04 2.27
N GLY A 215 9.65 30.83 1.74
CA GLY A 215 9.71 32.28 1.82
C GLY A 215 9.88 32.98 0.48
N ILE A 216 8.90 32.92 -0.40
CA ILE A 216 8.28 34.14 -0.93
C ILE A 216 6.78 33.86 -1.07
N THR A 217 5.94 34.71 -0.47
CA THR A 217 4.59 35.01 -0.97
C THR A 217 4.77 35.59 -2.38
N GLN A 218 5.02 34.74 -3.36
CA GLN A 218 5.23 35.19 -4.73
C GLN A 218 3.99 34.75 -5.47
N ASP A 219 3.23 35.76 -5.90
CA ASP A 219 2.35 35.70 -7.05
C ASP A 219 2.82 34.60 -7.98
N THR A 220 2.18 33.44 -7.87
CA THR A 220 2.44 32.31 -8.75
C THR A 220 2.18 32.81 -10.16
N MET A 221 3.11 32.45 -11.04
CA MET A 221 3.08 32.77 -12.46
C MET A 221 1.65 32.76 -13.00
N GLU A 222 1.28 33.83 -13.68
CA GLU A 222 -0.05 34.10 -14.25
C GLU A 222 -0.78 32.82 -14.69
N GLY A 223 -1.69 32.29 -13.86
CA GLY A 223 -2.70 31.33 -14.28
C GLY A 223 -2.99 30.13 -13.37
N GLU A 224 -2.06 29.65 -12.54
CA GLU A 224 -2.30 28.46 -11.70
C GLU A 224 -2.56 28.83 -10.24
N THR A 225 -3.84 28.90 -9.86
CA THR A 225 -4.24 29.01 -8.46
C THR A 225 -3.88 27.72 -7.72
N GLN A 226 -2.84 27.77 -6.88
CA GLN A 226 -2.53 26.69 -5.94
C GLN A 226 -3.74 26.44 -5.02
N SER A 227 -4.15 25.18 -4.91
CA SER A 227 -5.24 24.78 -4.03
C SER A 227 -4.70 24.03 -2.80
N PRO A 228 -5.32 24.22 -1.61
CA PRO A 228 -4.92 23.48 -0.42
C PRO A 228 -5.26 22.00 -0.59
N ALA A 229 -4.27 21.13 -0.38
CA ALA A 229 -4.47 19.68 -0.42
C ALA A 229 -5.46 19.25 0.68
N PRO A 230 -6.31 18.23 0.44
CA PRO A 230 -7.22 17.74 1.46
C PRO A 230 -6.42 17.14 2.64
N ASP A 231 -6.77 17.55 3.85
CA ASP A 231 -6.29 16.88 5.06
C ASP A 231 -7.14 15.63 5.30
N LEU A 232 -6.70 14.52 4.69
CA LEU A 232 -7.40 13.24 4.75
C LEU A 232 -7.51 12.69 6.17
N LEU A 233 -6.57 13.04 7.06
CA LEU A 233 -6.61 12.58 8.43
C LEU A 233 -7.74 13.27 9.18
N MET A 234 -7.76 14.60 9.18
CA MET A 234 -8.75 15.36 9.96
C MET A 234 -10.16 15.24 9.39
N LYS A 235 -10.29 15.31 8.06
CA LYS A 235 -11.59 15.08 7.40
C LYS A 235 -12.07 13.64 7.58
N GLY A 236 -11.16 12.67 7.51
CA GLY A 236 -11.47 11.27 7.76
C GLY A 236 -11.93 11.01 9.19
N MET A 237 -11.27 11.61 10.18
CA MET A 237 -11.69 11.53 11.59
C MET A 237 -13.07 12.14 11.80
N ALA A 238 -13.33 13.31 11.22
CA ALA A 238 -14.64 13.95 11.29
C ALA A 238 -15.75 13.08 10.69
N LYS A 239 -15.48 12.39 9.57
CA LYS A 239 -16.41 11.43 8.95
C LYS A 239 -16.68 10.22 9.83
N LEU A 240 -15.65 9.63 10.45
CA LEU A 240 -15.82 8.50 11.38
C LEU A 240 -16.58 8.93 12.64
N ALA A 241 -16.34 10.13 13.14
CA ALA A 241 -17.04 10.68 14.30
C ALA A 241 -18.54 10.91 14.04
N ALA A 242 -18.94 11.11 12.78
CA ALA A 242 -20.33 11.31 12.40
C ALA A 242 -21.19 10.03 12.41
N ILE A 243 -20.66 8.89 12.86
CA ILE A 243 -21.31 7.57 13.03
C ILE A 243 -21.73 6.89 11.71
N GLY A 244 -22.02 7.64 10.65
CA GLY A 244 -22.50 7.09 9.37
C GLY A 244 -21.71 5.90 8.80
N PRO A 245 -20.36 5.92 8.78
CA PRO A 245 -19.58 4.75 8.34
C PRO A 245 -19.76 3.51 9.23
N LEU A 246 -19.94 3.70 10.55
CA LEU A 246 -20.19 2.60 11.48
C LEU A 246 -21.60 2.02 11.34
N ASP A 247 -22.61 2.87 11.12
CA ASP A 247 -23.97 2.40 10.88
C ASP A 247 -24.04 1.56 9.60
N LYS A 248 -23.41 2.01 8.52
CA LYS A 248 -23.31 1.22 7.27
C LYS A 248 -22.62 -0.12 7.47
N LEU A 249 -21.54 -0.15 8.26
CA LEU A 249 -20.84 -1.41 8.56
C LEU A 249 -21.75 -2.35 9.36
N LYS A 250 -22.50 -1.81 10.32
CA LYS A 250 -23.44 -2.57 11.14
C LYS A 250 -24.57 -3.14 10.29
N ASP A 251 -25.17 -2.33 9.41
CA ASP A 251 -26.26 -2.74 8.54
C ASP A 251 -25.81 -3.86 7.59
N GLY A 252 -24.61 -3.73 7.00
CA GLY A 252 -24.06 -4.76 6.10
C GLY A 252 -23.83 -6.12 6.76
N TRP A 253 -23.64 -6.21 8.08
CA TRP A 253 -23.53 -7.50 8.76
C TRP A 253 -24.88 -8.20 8.94
N TYR A 254 -25.98 -7.45 9.04
CA TYR A 254 -27.31 -8.05 9.14
C TYR A 254 -27.80 -8.54 7.77
N ASP A 255 -27.47 -7.82 6.70
CA ASP A 255 -27.84 -8.22 5.35
C ASP A 255 -27.08 -9.49 4.89
N GLU A 256 -25.80 -9.65 5.26
CA GLU A 256 -25.01 -10.86 4.94
C GLU A 256 -25.53 -12.14 5.66
N GLU A 257 -26.23 -12.01 6.80
CA GLU A 257 -26.79 -13.17 7.53
C GLU A 257 -28.08 -13.72 6.89
N ASP A 258 -28.84 -12.89 6.17
CA ASP A 258 -30.09 -13.30 5.51
C ASP A 258 -29.84 -14.06 4.18
N ASP A 259 -28.70 -13.79 3.51
CA ASP A 259 -28.31 -14.49 2.27
C ASP A 259 -27.57 -15.82 2.53
N ALA A 260 -27.12 -16.08 3.76
CA ALA A 260 -26.41 -17.31 4.12
C ALA A 260 -27.32 -18.56 4.23
N ASP A 261 -28.65 -18.39 4.18
CA ASP A 261 -29.64 -19.49 4.23
C ASP A 261 -30.23 -19.86 2.84
N GLU A 262 -29.92 -19.08 1.79
CA GLU A 262 -30.20 -19.48 0.40
C GLU A 262 -28.95 -20.08 -0.24
N GLY A 263 -28.67 -21.33 0.12
CA GLY A 263 -27.72 -22.18 -0.59
C GLY A 263 -28.18 -22.42 -2.02
N THR A 264 -27.87 -21.49 -2.92
CA THR A 264 -27.98 -21.66 -4.36
C THR A 264 -26.63 -21.44 -5.03
N ASP A 265 -26.13 -22.53 -5.62
CA ASP A 265 -24.99 -22.64 -6.55
C ASP A 265 -25.18 -21.78 -7.82
N SER A 266 -25.25 -20.46 -7.70
CA SER A 266 -25.29 -19.56 -8.86
C SER A 266 -24.54 -18.27 -8.59
N ASP A 267 -23.28 -18.24 -8.98
CA ASP A 267 -22.71 -17.20 -9.86
C ASP A 267 -21.18 -17.15 -9.71
N SER A 268 -20.52 -18.04 -10.46
CA SER A 268 -19.14 -17.87 -10.88
C SER A 268 -19.05 -17.33 -12.33
N GLN A 269 -20.10 -16.67 -12.79
CA GLN A 269 -20.12 -15.98 -14.08
C GLN A 269 -20.07 -14.47 -13.79
N ASP A 270 -19.24 -13.76 -14.54
CA ASP A 270 -19.00 -12.30 -14.44
C ASP A 270 -18.03 -11.83 -13.35
N MET A 271 -16.89 -12.53 -13.18
CA MET A 271 -15.65 -11.77 -13.00
C MET A 271 -15.24 -11.23 -14.36
N ASP A 272 -15.52 -9.93 -14.54
CA ASP A 272 -15.17 -9.14 -15.71
C ASP A 272 -13.82 -9.55 -16.27
N ARG A 273 -13.90 -10.02 -17.52
CA ARG A 273 -12.75 -10.24 -18.39
C ARG A 273 -12.23 -8.85 -18.74
N GLU A 274 -11.53 -8.18 -17.82
CA GLU A 274 -10.54 -7.20 -18.23
C GLU A 274 -9.61 -7.95 -19.17
N VAL A 275 -9.79 -7.68 -20.47
CA VAL A 275 -8.91 -8.17 -21.51
C VAL A 275 -7.58 -7.51 -21.21
N TYR A 276 -6.73 -8.27 -20.53
CA TYR A 276 -5.34 -7.96 -20.35
C TYR A 276 -4.75 -7.68 -21.73
N ASP A 277 -4.41 -6.41 -21.95
CA ASP A 277 -3.67 -5.95 -23.12
C ASP A 277 -2.17 -6.04 -22.78
N PRO A 278 -1.47 -7.10 -23.23
CA PRO A 278 -0.04 -7.25 -22.99
C PRO A 278 0.82 -6.13 -23.60
N GLU A 279 0.29 -5.29 -24.50
CA GLU A 279 1.04 -4.22 -25.17
C GLU A 279 1.09 -2.92 -24.34
N ALA A 280 0.23 -2.75 -23.32
CA ALA A 280 0.15 -1.50 -22.55
C ALA A 280 1.38 -1.21 -21.65
N TRP A 281 2.30 -2.16 -21.48
CA TRP A 281 3.52 -2.01 -20.68
C TRP A 281 4.81 -2.37 -21.42
N GLY A 282 4.76 -2.55 -22.74
CA GLY A 282 5.92 -2.83 -23.56
C GLY A 282 5.81 -2.19 -24.92
N ASP A 283 6.25 -0.92 -25.03
CA ASP A 283 7.06 -0.39 -26.13
C ASP A 283 7.03 1.14 -26.15
N VAL A 284 8.04 1.75 -25.52
CA VAL A 284 8.71 2.92 -26.10
C VAL A 284 10.18 2.53 -26.24
N ILE A 285 10.43 1.65 -27.21
CA ILE A 285 11.75 1.53 -27.83
C ILE A 285 11.67 2.42 -29.06
N ASP A 286 12.20 3.64 -28.93
CA ASP A 286 12.49 4.48 -30.08
C ASP A 286 13.54 3.76 -30.93
N ASP A 287 13.09 3.33 -32.11
CA ASP A 287 13.89 2.76 -33.17
C ASP A 287 14.25 3.90 -34.13
N GLU A 288 15.31 4.67 -33.84
CA GLU A 288 15.99 5.48 -34.85
C GLU A 288 17.51 5.43 -34.62
N GLY A 289 18.23 5.24 -35.73
CA GLY A 289 19.69 5.15 -35.78
C GLY A 289 20.45 6.47 -35.69
#